data_AF-A0A3S0XJG0-F1
#
_entry.id   AF-A0A3S0XJG0-F1
#
_cell.length_a   1.000
_cell.length_b   1.000
_cell.length_c   1.000
_cell.angle_alpha   90.00
_cell.angle_beta   90.00
_cell.angle_gamma   90.00
#
_symmetry.space_group_name_H-M   'P 1'
#
loop_
_entity.id
_entity.type
_entity.pdbx_description
1 polymer ?
#
loop_
_entity_poly.entity_id
_entity_poly.type
_entity_poly.pdbx_seq_one_letter_code
_entity_poly.pdbx_strand_id
1 'polypeptide(L)' 'MDGNQRITFVIALLFLLDNGYRLTASDSDTYQAMMGVADGTTSEEEFAAWIRTNIQPA' A
#
# COMPACT_ATOMS: atom_id res chain seq x y z
N MET A 1 5.48 3.86 17.20
CA MET A 1 5.20 4.34 15.82
C MET A 1 6.52 4.80 15.24
N ASP A 2 7.27 3.88 14.66
CA ASP A 2 8.54 4.18 13.99
C ASP A 2 8.27 4.88 12.66
N GLY A 3 8.95 6.00 12.43
CA GLY A 3 8.78 6.83 11.23
C GLY A 3 9.15 6.13 9.92
N ASN A 4 9.89 5.03 9.99
CA ASN A 4 10.32 4.27 8.82
C ASN A 4 9.16 3.63 8.04
N GLN A 5 8.10 3.19 8.73
CA GLN A 5 6.96 2.53 8.08
C GLN A 5 6.06 3.51 7.31
N ARG A 6 6.00 4.79 7.72
CA ARG A 6 5.23 5.83 6.99
C ARG A 6 5.90 6.20 5.66
N ILE A 7 7.23 6.17 5.59
CA ILE A 7 7.97 6.57 4.38
C ILE A 7 7.79 5.53 3.27
N THR A 8 7.85 4.24 3.58
CA THR A 8 7.63 3.15 2.60
C THR A 8 6.25 3.24 1.96
N PHE A 9 5.22 3.59 2.74
CA PHE A 9 3.88 3.76 2.21
C PHE A 9 3.72 4.97 1.29
N VAL A 10 4.29 6.12 1.68
CA VAL A 10 4.27 7.31 0.84
C VAL A 10 4.94 7.02 -0.49
N ILE A 11 6.06 6.26 -0.52
CA ILE A 11 6.75 5.88 -1.76
C ILE A 11 5.89 4.95 -2.62
N ALA A 12 5.22 3.95 -2.03
CA ALA A 12 4.33 3.04 -2.76
C ALA A 12 3.12 3.79 -3.37
N LEU A 13 2.52 4.70 -2.61
CA LEU A 13 1.45 5.58 -3.10
C LEU A 13 1.93 6.53 -4.21
N LEU A 14 3.10 7.16 -4.02
CA LEU A 14 3.67 8.09 -5.00
C LEU A 14 3.97 7.38 -6.31
N PHE A 15 4.49 6.16 -6.25
CA PHE A 15 4.79 5.34 -7.42
C PHE A 15 3.52 4.99 -8.21
N LEU A 16 2.42 4.63 -7.52
CA LEU A 16 1.15 4.36 -8.19
C LEU A 16 0.61 5.61 -8.90
N LEU A 17 0.66 6.77 -8.23
CA LEU A 17 0.21 8.04 -8.79
C LEU A 17 1.05 8.45 -10.01
N ASP A 18 2.37 8.28 -9.96
CA ASP A 18 3.28 8.59 -11.07
C ASP A 18 3.02 7.68 -12.30
N ASN A 19 2.55 6.45 -12.08
CA ASN A 19 2.13 5.52 -13.13
C ASN A 19 0.67 5.69 -13.57
N GLY A 20 -0.03 6.73 -13.12
CA GLY A 20 -1.42 7.00 -13.50
C GLY A 20 -2.43 6.04 -12.87
N TYR A 21 -2.13 5.49 -11.71
CA TYR A 21 -3.04 4.65 -10.93
C TYR A 21 -3.38 5.31 -9.59
N ARG A 22 -4.64 5.14 -9.15
CA ARG A 22 -5.09 5.53 -7.82
C ARG A 22 -5.55 4.31 -7.04
N LEU A 23 -5.32 4.31 -5.73
CA LEU A 23 -5.90 3.32 -4.84
C LEU A 23 -7.40 3.53 -4.69
N THR A 24 -8.14 2.43 -4.63
CA THR A 24 -9.59 2.36 -4.44
C THR A 24 -9.99 1.87 -3.06
N ALA A 25 -9.04 1.27 -2.34
CA ALA A 25 -9.20 0.86 -0.95
C ALA A 25 -9.47 2.06 -0.04
N SER A 26 -10.24 1.84 1.03
CA SER A 26 -10.43 2.86 2.06
C SER A 26 -9.13 3.12 2.82
N ASP A 27 -9.05 4.27 3.49
CA ASP A 27 -7.90 4.59 4.36
C ASP A 27 -7.68 3.50 5.42
N SER A 28 -8.77 2.91 5.94
CA SER A 28 -8.71 1.83 6.93
C SER A 28 -8.14 0.55 6.32
N ASP A 29 -8.62 0.11 5.16
CA ASP A 29 -8.13 -1.10 4.51
C ASP A 29 -6.66 -0.95 4.11
N THR A 30 -6.31 0.24 3.62
CA THR A 30 -4.94 0.58 3.26
C THR A 30 -4.02 0.59 4.48
N TYR A 31 -4.51 1.08 5.62
CA TYR A 31 -3.80 1.03 6.89
C TYR A 31 -3.58 -0.41 7.39
N GLN A 32 -4.58 -1.28 7.29
CA GLN A 32 -4.44 -2.68 7.68
C GLN A 32 -3.45 -3.43 6.79
N ALA A 33 -3.54 -3.25 5.46
CA ALA A 33 -2.61 -3.87 4.52
C ALA A 33 -1.16 -3.44 4.77
N MET A 34 -0.95 -2.16 5.08
CA MET A 34 0.37 -1.66 5.50
C MET A 34 0.86 -2.28 6.81
N MET A 35 -0.02 -2.32 7.82
CA MET A 35 0.34 -2.88 9.13
C MET A 35 0.78 -4.33 8.99
N GLY A 36 0.12 -5.11 8.15
CA GLY A 36 0.48 -6.50 7.88
C GLY A 36 1.88 -6.66 7.28
N VAL A 37 2.29 -5.77 6.38
CA VAL A 37 3.68 -5.79 5.87
C VAL A 37 4.67 -5.38 6.96
N ALA A 38 4.29 -4.37 7.75
CA ALA A 38 5.11 -3.79 8.81
C ALA A 38 5.39 -4.76 9.97
N ASP A 39 4.42 -5.60 10.33
CA ASP A 39 4.55 -6.61 11.38
C ASP A 39 4.96 -7.99 10.85
N GLY A 40 5.09 -8.13 9.52
CA GLY A 40 5.51 -9.34 8.84
C GLY A 40 4.42 -10.41 8.71
N THR A 41 3.16 -10.09 9.03
CA THR A 41 2.02 -11.00 8.84
C THR A 41 1.54 -11.06 7.38
N THR A 42 1.92 -10.09 6.55
CA THR A 42 1.67 -10.05 5.10
C THR A 42 2.99 -10.03 4.35
N SER A 43 3.16 -10.95 3.41
CA SER A 43 4.35 -10.96 2.55
C SER A 43 4.32 -9.82 1.53
N GLU A 44 5.49 -9.49 0.96
CA GLU A 44 5.56 -8.51 -0.14
C GLU A 44 4.72 -8.95 -1.36
N GLU A 45 4.62 -10.25 -1.61
CA GLU A 45 3.85 -10.84 -2.71
C GLU A 45 2.34 -10.70 -2.48
N GLU A 46 1.89 -10.96 -1.26
CA GLU A 46 0.51 -10.77 -0.84
C GLU A 46 0.11 -9.29 -0.88
N PHE A 47 0.99 -8.40 -0.42
CA PHE A 47 0.76 -6.96 -0.50
C PHE A 47 0.72 -6.47 -1.95
N ALA A 48 1.60 -6.95 -2.82
CA ALA A 48 1.57 -6.61 -4.24
C ALA A 48 0.30 -7.15 -4.93
N ALA A 49 -0.20 -8.32 -4.54
CA ALA A 49 -1.48 -8.83 -5.02
C ALA A 49 -2.64 -7.93 -4.56
N TRP A 50 -2.64 -7.54 -3.28
CA TRP A 50 -3.63 -6.62 -2.71
C TRP A 50 -3.64 -5.26 -3.42
N ILE A 51 -2.47 -4.68 -3.72
CA ILE A 51 -2.40 -3.42 -4.48
C ILE A 51 -3.09 -3.58 -5.84
N ARG A 52 -2.79 -4.65 -6.60
CA ARG A 52 -3.36 -4.86 -7.94
C ARG A 52 -4.89 -4.98 -7.93
N THR A 53 -5.48 -5.52 -6.87
CA THR A 53 -6.94 -5.61 -6.73
C THR A 53 -7.59 -4.31 -6.26
N ASN A 54 -6.80 -3.39 -5.70
CA ASN A 54 -7.25 -2.15 -5.09
C ASN A 54 -6.73 -0.90 -5.81
N ILE A 55 -6.36 -1.01 -7.09
CA ILE A 55 -6.00 0.14 -7.93
C ILE A 55 -6.89 0.22 -9.15
N GLN A 56 -7.04 1.44 -9.66
CA GLN A 56 -7.68 1.71 -10.95
C GLN A 56 -6.93 2.84 -11.67
N PRO A 57 -7.01 2.93 -13.00
CA PRO A 57 -6.49 4.08 -13.74
C PRO A 57 -7.05 5.38 -13.17
N ALA A 58 -6.17 6.34 -12.92
CA ALA A 58 -6.45 7.65 -12.33
C ALA A 58 -7.35 8.52 -13.22
#